data_AF-L9W7T1-F1
#
_entry.id   AF-L9W7T1-F1
#
_cell.length_a   1.000
_cell.length_b   1.000
_cell.length_c   1.000
_cell.angle_alpha   90.00
_cell.angle_beta   90.00
_cell.angle_gamma   90.00
#
_symmetry.space_group_name_H-M   'P 1'
#
loop_
_entity.id
_entity.type
_entity.pdbx_description
1 polymer ?
#
loop_
_entity_poly.entity_id
_entity_poly.type
_entity_poly.pdbx_seq_one_letter_code
_entity_poly.pdbx_strand_id
1 'polypeptide(L)'
;MTADRTHRSAEHGEIKRAGLPLSVVPEPVETSTPEGVDYGWVMQVTFVATILVGAPIVALLSVNADLPSWGARAEFAIRVGAPIWFLTAVAVFAYAKRTQE
;
A
#
# COMPACT_ATOMS: atom_id res chain seq x y z
N MET A 1 -16.98 25.94 -66.82
CA MET A 1 -15.74 25.95 -66.04
C MET A 1 -15.96 26.90 -64.87
N THR A 2 -16.51 26.37 -63.78
CA THR A 2 -16.81 27.13 -62.55
C THR A 2 -16.72 26.12 -61.40
N ALA A 3 -15.86 26.41 -60.43
CA ALA A 3 -15.56 25.53 -59.31
C ALA A 3 -16.68 25.59 -58.26
N ASP A 4 -17.37 24.48 -58.05
CA ASP A 4 -18.21 24.25 -56.88
C ASP A 4 -17.56 23.16 -56.03
N ARG A 5 -16.77 23.62 -55.06
CA ARG A 5 -16.09 22.78 -54.06
C ARG A 5 -16.28 23.45 -52.71
N THR A 6 -17.40 23.14 -52.06
CA THR A 6 -17.64 23.20 -50.61
C THR A 6 -19.12 22.82 -50.45
N HIS A 7 -19.50 21.59 -50.13
CA HIS A 7 -19.32 21.05 -48.79
C HIS A 7 -19.54 19.54 -48.89
N ARG A 8 -18.42 18.82 -48.77
CA ARG A 8 -18.32 17.37 -48.76
C ARG A 8 -19.28 16.80 -47.72
N SER A 9 -20.18 15.97 -48.21
CA SER A 9 -20.91 14.93 -47.51
C SER A 9 -20.08 14.29 -46.39
N ALA A 10 -20.68 14.20 -45.20
CA ALA A 10 -20.48 13.11 -44.24
C ALA A 10 -19.03 12.62 -44.05
N GLU A 11 -18.25 13.35 -43.25
CA GLU A 11 -17.31 12.68 -42.34
C GLU A 11 -17.86 12.77 -40.92
N HIS A 12 -18.94 12.00 -40.70
CA HIS A 12 -19.01 11.27 -39.44
C HIS A 12 -17.73 10.44 -39.42
N GLY A 13 -16.73 10.90 -38.67
CA GLY A 13 -15.60 10.07 -38.33
C GLY A 13 -16.16 8.78 -37.74
N GLU A 14 -16.17 7.72 -38.54
CA GLU A 14 -16.11 6.36 -38.03
C GLU A 14 -14.88 6.34 -37.13
N ILE A 15 -15.10 6.59 -35.84
CA ILE A 15 -14.26 6.01 -34.82
C ILE A 15 -14.46 4.52 -35.03
N LYS A 16 -13.62 3.95 -35.89
CA LYS A 16 -13.40 2.53 -36.02
C LYS A 16 -12.85 2.10 -34.66
N ARG A 17 -13.75 1.96 -33.69
CA ARG A 17 -13.53 1.27 -32.42
C ARG A 17 -13.17 -0.14 -32.87
N ALA A 18 -11.88 -0.38 -33.00
CA ALA A 18 -11.34 -1.71 -33.11
C ALA A 18 -11.79 -2.45 -31.86
N GLY A 19 -12.92 -3.15 -31.98
CA GLY A 19 -13.18 -4.55 -31.69
C GLY A 19 -12.32 -5.30 -30.68
N LEU A 20 -11.68 -4.65 -29.72
CA LEU A 20 -11.12 -5.32 -28.57
C LEU A 20 -12.15 -5.19 -27.45
N PRO A 21 -12.79 -6.28 -27.02
CA PRO A 21 -13.29 -6.30 -25.66
C PRO A 21 -12.03 -6.16 -24.81
N LEU A 22 -11.71 -4.95 -24.36
CA LEU A 22 -10.88 -4.79 -23.17
C LEU A 22 -11.72 -5.42 -22.08
N SER A 23 -11.53 -6.72 -21.88
CA SER A 23 -11.96 -7.43 -20.71
C SER A 23 -11.43 -6.61 -19.55
N VAL A 24 -12.31 -5.80 -18.96
CA VAL A 24 -12.00 -5.00 -17.77
C VAL A 24 -11.78 -5.91 -16.56
N VAL A 25 -11.97 -7.22 -16.75
CA VAL A 25 -11.60 -8.26 -15.81
C VAL A 25 -10.08 -8.27 -15.74
N PRO A 26 -9.47 -7.84 -14.62
CA PRO A 26 -8.04 -7.98 -14.44
C PRO A 26 -7.65 -9.45 -14.66
N GLU A 27 -6.49 -9.66 -15.26
CA GLU A 27 -5.91 -10.99 -15.40
C GLU A 27 -5.99 -11.72 -14.04
N PRO A 28 -6.44 -12.99 -14.01
CA PRO A 28 -6.57 -13.74 -12.77
C PRO A 28 -5.28 -13.63 -11.95
N VAL A 29 -5.38 -13.04 -10.75
CA VAL A 29 -4.26 -12.99 -9.81
C VAL A 29 -3.97 -14.42 -9.40
N GLU A 30 -2.71 -14.85 -9.55
CA GLU A 30 -2.30 -16.15 -9.01
C GLU A 30 -2.56 -16.17 -7.51
N THR A 31 -3.49 -17.02 -7.10
CA THR A 31 -3.80 -17.26 -5.70
C THR A 31 -2.96 -18.43 -5.23
N SER A 32 -1.97 -18.18 -4.37
CA SER A 32 -1.33 -19.23 -3.60
C SER A 32 -2.14 -19.43 -2.31
N THR A 33 -2.48 -20.68 -1.98
CA THR A 33 -2.82 -21.04 -0.60
C THR A 33 -1.49 -21.19 0.13
N PRO A 34 -1.12 -20.28 1.06
CA PRO A 34 0.11 -20.44 1.80
C PRO A 34 -0.02 -21.69 2.67
N GLU A 35 0.83 -22.69 2.45
CA GLU A 35 1.03 -23.77 3.42
C GLU A 35 1.92 -23.20 4.54
N GLY A 36 1.37 -23.06 5.75
CA GLY A 36 2.06 -22.49 6.92
C GLY A 36 1.76 -20.99 7.15
N VAL A 37 2.77 -20.23 7.55
CA VAL A 37 2.61 -18.82 7.99
C VAL A 37 2.22 -17.90 6.84
N ASP A 38 1.13 -17.15 7.00
CA ASP A 38 0.74 -16.05 6.09
C ASP A 38 1.62 -14.81 6.35
N TYR A 39 2.72 -14.72 5.58
CA TYR A 39 3.63 -13.58 5.63
C TYR A 39 2.99 -12.26 5.19
N GLY A 40 1.96 -12.30 4.33
CA GLY A 40 1.20 -11.11 3.93
C GLY A 40 0.41 -10.55 5.11
N TRP A 41 -0.29 -11.42 5.83
CA TRP A 41 -0.97 -11.07 7.07
C TRP A 41 0.00 -10.56 8.14
N VAL A 42 1.15 -11.23 8.36
CA VAL A 42 2.15 -10.80 9.34
C VAL A 42 2.65 -9.38 9.03
N MET A 43 2.91 -9.09 7.75
CA MET A 43 3.35 -7.76 7.32
C MET A 43 2.26 -6.71 7.54
N GLN A 44 1.02 -6.98 7.12
CA GLN A 44 -0.11 -6.06 7.27
C GLN A 44 -0.41 -5.76 8.74
N VAL A 45 -0.49 -6.80 9.57
CA VAL A 45 -0.77 -6.64 11.00
C VAL A 45 0.36 -5.90 11.69
N THR A 46 1.62 -6.19 11.38
CA THR A 46 2.77 -5.45 11.95
C THR A 46 2.71 -3.97 11.55
N PHE A 47 2.41 -3.66 10.29
CA PHE A 47 2.27 -2.28 9.82
C PHE A 47 1.13 -1.54 10.52
N VAL A 48 -0.06 -2.16 10.59
CA VAL A 48 -1.22 -1.56 11.26
C VAL A 48 -0.98 -1.39 12.76
N ALA A 49 -0.42 -2.39 13.43
CA ALA A 49 -0.13 -2.34 14.87
C ALA A 49 0.90 -1.25 15.21
N THR A 50 1.95 -1.10 14.40
CA THR A 50 2.97 -0.06 14.64
C THR A 50 2.43 1.35 14.40
N ILE A 51 1.45 1.53 13.51
CA ILE A 51 0.75 2.81 13.35
C ILE A 51 -0.20 3.07 14.51
N LEU A 52 -1.09 2.12 14.82
CA LEU A 52 -2.17 2.33 15.80
C LEU A 52 -1.71 2.28 17.25
N VAL A 53 -0.60 1.60 17.53
CA VAL A 53 -0.07 1.41 18.89
C VAL A 53 1.33 1.99 19.01
N GLY A 54 2.22 1.64 18.08
CA GLY A 54 3.61 2.11 18.12
C GLY A 54 3.74 3.62 18.05
N ALA A 55 3.11 4.27 17.08
CA ALA A 55 3.19 5.72 16.92
C ALA A 55 2.58 6.48 18.12
N PRO A 56 1.41 6.10 18.68
CA PRO A 56 0.92 6.67 19.93
C PRO A 56 1.87 6.49 21.11
N ILE A 57 2.52 5.32 21.26
CA ILE A 57 3.52 5.11 22.31
C ILE A 57 4.71 6.06 22.13
N VAL A 58 5.26 6.18 20.93
CA VAL A 58 6.35 7.12 20.63
C VAL A 58 5.93 8.56 20.96
N ALA A 59 4.72 8.96 20.57
CA ALA A 59 4.20 10.30 20.84
C ALA A 59 4.05 10.57 22.35
N LEU A 60 3.47 9.63 23.11
CA LEU A 60 3.29 9.76 24.55
C LEU A 60 4.64 9.83 25.29
N LEU A 61 5.60 9.00 24.90
CA LEU A 61 6.94 9.04 25.51
C LEU A 61 7.67 10.33 25.19
N SER A 62 7.44 10.93 24.02
CA SER A 62 8.08 12.20 23.63
C SER A 62 7.69 13.39 24.51
N VAL A 63 6.54 13.34 25.19
CA VAL A 63 6.07 14.41 26.10
C VAL A 63 7.03 14.62 27.28
N ASN A 64 7.78 13.59 27.67
CA ASN A 64 8.73 13.64 28.79
C ASN A 64 10.18 13.89 28.33
N ALA A 65 10.42 14.10 27.04
CA ALA A 65 11.75 14.28 26.48
C ALA A 65 11.95 15.73 26.00
N ASP A 66 13.13 16.30 26.28
CA ASP A 66 13.52 17.58 25.70
C ASP A 66 14.04 17.35 24.27
N LEU A 67 13.23 17.73 23.27
CA LEU A 67 13.50 17.48 21.85
C LEU A 67 13.51 18.81 21.08
N PRO A 68 14.52 19.68 21.29
CA PRO A 68 14.51 21.05 20.77
C PRO A 68 14.64 21.09 19.24
N SER A 69 15.38 20.16 18.64
CA SER A 69 15.67 20.12 17.20
C SER A 69 14.90 19.02 16.47
N TRP A 70 14.80 19.12 15.14
CA TRP A 70 14.22 18.04 14.33
C TRP A 70 15.05 16.76 14.41
N GLY A 71 16.39 16.89 14.41
CA GLY A 71 17.30 15.75 14.57
C GLY A 71 17.07 14.98 15.87
N ALA A 72 16.88 15.69 16.99
CA ALA A 72 16.55 15.06 18.27
C ALA A 72 15.23 14.29 18.22
N ARG A 73 14.19 14.87 17.57
CA ARG A 73 12.90 14.21 17.38
C ARG A 73 13.03 12.94 16.53
N ALA A 74 13.79 12.98 15.45
CA ALA A 74 14.03 11.83 14.58
C ALA A 74 14.81 10.72 15.28
N GLU A 75 15.90 11.05 15.98
CA GLU A 75 16.70 10.09 16.75
C GLU A 75 15.87 9.43 17.84
N PHE A 76 15.08 10.21 18.59
CA PHE A 76 14.15 9.69 19.60
C PHE A 76 13.14 8.72 18.99
N ALA A 77 12.48 9.12 17.90
CA ALA A 77 11.48 8.29 17.23
C ALA A 77 12.08 6.96 16.73
N ILE A 78 13.30 6.99 16.18
CA ILE A 78 14.00 5.76 15.72
C ILE A 78 14.36 4.88 16.91
N ARG A 79 14.94 5.43 17.99
CA ARG A 79 15.36 4.66 19.17
C ARG A 79 14.20 3.97 19.89
N VAL A 80 13.05 4.63 19.96
CA VAL A 80 11.85 4.08 20.59
C VAL A 80 11.08 3.18 19.61
N GLY A 81 10.96 3.60 18.35
CA GLY A 81 10.22 2.88 17.32
C GLY A 81 10.85 1.55 16.92
N ALA A 82 12.18 1.48 16.81
CA ALA A 82 12.89 0.26 16.40
C ALA A 82 12.60 -0.96 17.31
N PRO A 83 12.74 -0.89 18.65
CA PRO A 83 12.41 -2.02 19.52
C PRO A 83 10.92 -2.36 19.48
N ILE A 84 10.02 -1.37 19.43
CA ILE A 84 8.57 -1.61 19.31
C ILE A 84 8.26 -2.39 18.02
N TRP A 85 8.81 -1.94 16.89
CA TRP A 85 8.65 -2.59 15.60
C TRP A 85 9.16 -4.03 15.64
N PHE A 86 10.39 -4.22 16.13
CA PHE A 86 11.01 -5.54 16.19
C PHE A 86 10.21 -6.51 17.07
N LEU A 87 9.82 -6.09 18.28
CA LEU A 87 9.03 -6.90 19.19
C LEU A 87 7.65 -7.24 18.59
N THR A 88 7.02 -6.27 17.94
CA THR A 88 5.73 -6.48 17.27
C THR A 88 5.87 -7.50 16.15
N ALA A 89 6.87 -7.34 15.26
CA ALA A 89 7.12 -8.26 14.16
C ALA A 89 7.37 -9.70 14.65
N VAL A 90 8.20 -9.87 15.68
CA VAL A 90 8.49 -11.18 16.27
C VAL A 90 7.25 -11.78 16.93
N ALA A 91 6.49 -10.98 17.68
CA ALA A 91 5.27 -11.44 18.34
C ALA A 91 4.18 -11.85 17.34
N VAL A 92 3.95 -11.05 16.30
CA VAL A 92 2.97 -11.34 15.24
C VAL A 92 3.39 -12.57 14.45
N PHE A 93 4.67 -12.69 14.09
CA PHE A 93 5.19 -13.90 13.43
C PHE A 93 5.02 -15.14 14.31
N ALA A 94 5.42 -15.07 15.58
CA ALA A 94 5.29 -16.19 16.50
C ALA A 94 3.82 -16.57 16.76
N TYR A 95 2.91 -15.59 16.77
CA TYR A 95 1.48 -15.83 16.84
C TYR A 95 0.97 -16.54 15.58
N ALA A 96 1.25 -16.00 14.39
CA ALA A 96 0.86 -16.61 13.13
C ALA A 96 1.34 -18.06 13.04
N LYS A 97 2.62 -18.28 13.36
CA LYS A 97 3.24 -19.61 13.43
C LYS A 97 2.50 -20.56 14.36
N ARG A 98 1.98 -20.10 15.49
CA ARG A 98 1.25 -20.98 16.42
C ARG A 98 -0.19 -21.25 16.03
N THR A 99 -0.81 -20.39 15.23
CA THR A 99 -2.25 -20.46 14.94
C THR A 99 -2.59 -20.87 13.51
N GLN A 100 -1.62 -20.78 12.60
CA GLN A 100 -1.77 -21.07 11.17
C GLN A 100 -0.95 -22.30 10.73
N GLU A 101 -0.14 -22.88 11.63
CA GLU A 101 0.48 -24.21 11.45
C GLU A 101 -0.50 -25.34 11.73
#